data_AF-A0A949MHJ6-F1
#
_entry.id   AF-A0A949MHJ6-F1
#
_cell.length_a   1.000
_cell.length_b   1.000
_cell.length_c   1.000
_cell.angle_alpha   90.00
_cell.angle_beta   90.00
_cell.angle_gamma   90.00
#
_symmetry.space_group_name_H-M   'P 1'
#
loop_
_entity.id
_entity.type
_entity.pdbx_description
1 polymer ?
#
loop_
_entity_poly.entity_id
_entity_poly.type
_entity_poly.pdbx_seq_one_letter_code
_entity_poly.pdbx_strand_id
1 'polypeptide(L)'
;MGAALLLVAAAQAQGAVPAAAAADGAAAWQRRFAVDRALPAVQLQAHYTDAAGVRHAVQSWRSGGTLRRITDGRLDLLAVRDAEGGYTQDLVDRQRALLVHVSSHNLHRIGVFRNWASLASGIAPPTGDYRIEPVQRAPLQVDGQRCTWWRVAPAHGAAQQVCWSRALGLALAVQPQPGSAVPAYVVDHVHVGAVSASDLHQPTAGLMVVNADDELGPE
;
A
#
# COMPACT_ATOMS: atom_id res chain seq x y z
N MET A 1 6.27 -44.47 -53.21
CA MET A 1 5.18 -44.97 -52.34
C MET A 1 5.25 -44.20 -51.04
N GLY A 2 4.31 -43.30 -50.83
CA GLY A 2 4.30 -42.34 -49.73
C GLY A 2 3.76 -42.93 -48.43
N ALA A 3 4.32 -42.50 -47.31
CA ALA A 3 3.75 -42.69 -45.98
C ALA A 3 3.47 -41.30 -45.40
N ALA A 4 2.18 -41.06 -45.11
CA ALA A 4 1.66 -39.81 -44.60
C ALA A 4 2.04 -39.61 -43.14
N LEU A 5 2.62 -38.45 -42.80
CA LEU A 5 2.77 -37.98 -41.43
C LEU A 5 1.41 -37.48 -40.92
N LEU A 6 0.87 -38.15 -39.90
CA LEU A 6 -0.25 -37.68 -39.11
C LEU A 6 0.25 -36.59 -38.13
N LEU A 7 -0.13 -35.35 -38.37
CA LEU A 7 -0.02 -34.24 -37.41
C LEU A 7 -1.12 -34.41 -36.36
N VAL A 8 -0.75 -34.76 -35.13
CA VAL A 8 -1.63 -34.66 -33.97
C VAL A 8 -1.64 -33.19 -33.55
N ALA A 9 -2.74 -32.48 -33.88
CA ALA A 9 -3.01 -31.16 -33.33
C ALA A 9 -3.38 -31.30 -31.85
N ALA A 10 -2.44 -31.00 -30.95
CA ALA A 10 -2.76 -30.77 -29.56
C ALA A 10 -3.53 -29.44 -29.47
N ALA A 11 -4.85 -29.53 -29.26
CA ALA A 11 -5.68 -28.38 -28.94
C ALA A 11 -5.19 -27.77 -27.63
N GLN A 12 -4.49 -26.64 -27.72
CA GLN A 12 -4.20 -25.81 -26.55
C GLN A 12 -5.50 -25.16 -26.11
N ALA A 13 -6.13 -25.71 -25.07
CA ALA A 13 -7.18 -25.02 -24.34
C ALA A 13 -6.57 -23.78 -23.67
N GLN A 14 -6.69 -22.63 -24.34
CA GLN A 14 -6.44 -21.33 -23.73
C GLN A 14 -7.52 -21.13 -22.67
N GLY A 15 -7.18 -21.41 -21.41
CA GLY A 15 -8.03 -21.09 -20.27
C GLY A 15 -8.18 -19.58 -20.16
N ALA A 16 -9.25 -19.05 -20.75
CA ALA A 16 -9.71 -17.70 -20.46
C ALA A 16 -10.10 -17.66 -18.97
N VAL A 17 -9.28 -16.99 -18.17
CA VAL A 17 -9.56 -16.76 -16.76
C VAL A 17 -10.79 -15.84 -16.67
N PRO A 18 -11.87 -16.23 -15.97
CA PRO A 18 -13.11 -15.46 -15.98
C PRO A 18 -12.95 -14.16 -15.17
N ALA A 19 -13.12 -13.01 -15.85
CA ALA A 19 -13.05 -11.66 -15.27
C ALA A 19 -14.02 -11.40 -14.08
N ALA A 20 -15.01 -12.28 -13.87
CA ALA A 20 -15.98 -12.18 -12.79
C ALA A 20 -15.37 -12.37 -11.40
N ALA A 21 -14.37 -13.25 -11.24
CA ALA A 21 -13.75 -13.51 -9.93
C ALA A 21 -12.88 -12.34 -9.44
N ALA A 22 -12.18 -11.67 -10.36
CA ALA A 22 -11.36 -10.50 -10.06
C ALA A 22 -12.22 -9.28 -9.64
N ALA A 23 -13.38 -9.10 -10.27
CA ALA A 23 -14.33 -8.03 -9.93
C ALA A 23 -14.89 -8.20 -8.50
N ASP A 24 -15.15 -9.44 -8.08
CA ASP A 24 -15.61 -9.75 -6.72
C ASP A 24 -14.56 -9.44 -5.65
N GLY A 25 -13.29 -9.73 -5.94
CA GLY A 25 -12.16 -9.43 -5.05
C GLY A 25 -12.00 -7.92 -4.81
N ALA A 26 -12.03 -7.11 -5.87
CA ALA A 26 -11.89 -5.66 -5.77
C ALA A 26 -13.03 -5.03 -4.94
N ALA A 27 -14.27 -5.43 -5.21
CA ALA A 27 -15.42 -4.98 -4.44
C ALA A 27 -15.36 -5.45 -2.96
N ALA A 28 -14.90 -6.67 -2.71
CA ALA A 28 -14.69 -7.17 -1.35
C ALA A 28 -13.62 -6.35 -0.60
N TRP A 29 -12.51 -6.00 -1.26
CA TRP A 29 -11.46 -5.17 -0.67
C TRP A 29 -12.01 -3.80 -0.26
N GLN A 30 -12.69 -3.12 -1.17
CA GLN A 30 -13.29 -1.80 -0.88
C GLN A 30 -14.26 -1.87 0.30
N ARG A 31 -15.09 -2.93 0.40
CA ARG A 31 -16.01 -3.10 1.54
C ARG A 31 -15.32 -3.30 2.88
N ARG A 32 -14.15 -3.97 2.91
CA ARG A 32 -13.45 -4.34 4.16
C ARG A 32 -12.41 -3.32 4.59
N PHE A 33 -11.71 -2.74 3.63
CA PHE A 33 -10.55 -1.87 3.82
C PHE A 33 -10.78 -0.48 3.21
N ALA A 34 -11.99 0.04 3.34
CA ALA A 34 -12.35 1.36 2.81
C ALA A 34 -11.47 2.46 3.41
N VAL A 35 -10.88 3.28 2.52
CA VAL A 35 -10.16 4.50 2.87
C VAL A 35 -10.95 5.65 2.26
N ASP A 36 -11.88 6.21 3.03
CA ASP A 36 -12.73 7.31 2.56
C ASP A 36 -12.04 8.68 2.70
N ARG A 37 -12.71 9.74 2.25
CA ARG A 37 -12.21 11.12 2.38
C ARG A 37 -12.40 11.70 3.78
N ALA A 38 -13.23 11.07 4.62
CA ALA A 38 -13.61 11.56 5.95
C ALA A 38 -12.76 10.95 7.08
N LEU A 39 -11.65 10.32 6.72
CA LEU A 39 -10.78 9.68 7.70
C LEU A 39 -10.22 10.71 8.70
N PRO A 40 -10.07 10.30 9.97
CA PRO A 40 -9.51 11.17 10.97
C PRO A 40 -8.07 11.55 10.60
N ALA A 41 -7.71 12.76 11.01
CA ALA A 41 -6.33 13.16 11.07
C ALA A 41 -5.60 12.28 12.10
N VAL A 42 -4.50 11.68 11.67
CA VAL A 42 -3.74 10.71 12.46
C VAL A 42 -2.26 11.00 12.38
N GLN A 43 -1.60 10.81 13.50
CA GLN A 43 -0.16 10.61 13.59
C GLN A 43 0.09 9.20 14.09
N LEU A 44 1.02 8.48 13.48
CA LEU A 44 1.39 7.14 13.91
C LEU A 44 2.90 6.94 13.92
N GLN A 45 3.31 6.03 14.80
CA GLN A 45 4.62 5.40 14.78
C GLN A 45 4.42 3.91 14.54
N ALA A 46 5.21 3.35 13.65
CA ALA A 46 5.12 1.96 13.25
C ALA A 46 6.50 1.40 12.94
N HIS A 47 6.57 0.10 12.76
CA HIS A 47 7.72 -0.56 12.19
C HIS A 47 7.31 -1.64 11.20
N TYR A 48 8.18 -1.93 10.24
CA TYR A 48 8.04 -3.08 9.35
C TYR A 48 9.33 -3.86 9.25
N THR A 49 9.22 -5.13 8.86
CA THR A 49 10.36 -5.98 8.52
C THR A 49 10.38 -6.20 7.02
N ASP A 50 11.50 -5.89 6.37
CA ASP A 50 11.64 -6.08 4.93
C ASP A 50 11.94 -7.54 4.55
N ALA A 51 12.13 -7.81 3.26
CA ALA A 51 12.43 -9.16 2.77
C ALA A 51 13.81 -9.68 3.22
N ALA A 52 14.73 -8.79 3.61
CA ALA A 52 16.04 -9.14 4.15
C ALA A 52 16.00 -9.38 5.67
N GLY A 53 14.83 -9.23 6.32
CA GLY A 53 14.68 -9.37 7.75
C GLY A 53 15.09 -8.12 8.54
N VAL A 54 15.33 -6.99 7.87
CA VAL A 54 15.72 -5.73 8.50
C VAL A 54 14.47 -5.01 8.98
N ARG A 55 14.52 -4.56 10.25
CA ARG A 55 13.46 -3.76 10.85
C ARG A 55 13.67 -2.28 10.51
N HIS A 56 12.61 -1.65 10.02
CA HIS A 56 12.56 -0.23 9.69
C HIS A 56 11.54 0.49 10.56
N ALA A 57 11.88 1.69 11.02
CA ALA A 57 10.99 2.56 11.76
C ALA A 57 10.25 3.50 10.80
N VAL A 58 8.97 3.73 11.06
CA VAL A 58 8.11 4.60 10.24
C VAL A 58 7.36 5.56 11.15
N GLN A 59 7.42 6.85 10.81
CA GLN A 59 6.53 7.87 11.34
C GLN A 59 5.62 8.34 10.21
N SER A 60 4.33 8.51 10.47
CA SER A 60 3.43 9.02 9.44
C SER A 60 2.39 9.96 10.02
N TRP A 61 2.07 10.99 9.24
CA TRP A 61 1.00 11.94 9.49
C TRP A 61 0.06 11.90 8.30
N ARG A 62 -1.24 11.93 8.56
CA ARG A 62 -2.25 11.99 7.52
C ARG A 62 -3.33 12.97 7.95
N SER A 63 -3.71 13.88 7.06
CA SER A 63 -4.80 14.82 7.27
C SER A 63 -5.46 15.16 5.94
N GLY A 64 -6.75 14.84 5.81
CA GLY A 64 -7.49 15.03 4.56
C GLY A 64 -6.81 14.34 3.37
N GLY A 65 -6.49 15.11 2.34
CA GLY A 65 -5.78 14.65 1.15
C GLY A 65 -4.26 14.61 1.28
N THR A 66 -3.67 14.88 2.45
CA THR A 66 -2.22 14.95 2.61
C THR A 66 -1.72 13.83 3.51
N LEU A 67 -0.62 13.20 3.11
CA LEU A 67 0.10 12.20 3.89
C LEU A 67 1.58 12.52 3.86
N ARG A 68 2.22 12.53 5.03
CA ARG A 68 3.68 12.50 5.14
C ARG A 68 4.11 11.21 5.82
N ARG A 69 5.23 10.65 5.38
CA ARG A 69 5.85 9.47 5.98
C ARG A 69 7.35 9.65 6.03
N ILE A 70 7.94 9.39 7.19
CA ILE A 70 9.38 9.33 7.37
C ILE A 70 9.76 7.88 7.71
N THR A 71 10.67 7.30 6.94
CA THR A 71 11.23 5.96 7.18
C THR A 71 12.69 6.08 7.61
N ASP A 72 13.04 5.49 8.75
CA ASP A 72 14.38 5.48 9.36
C ASP A 72 15.03 6.86 9.53
N GLY A 73 14.23 7.94 9.55
CA GLY A 73 14.73 9.31 9.51
C GLY A 73 15.49 9.68 8.23
N ARG A 74 15.42 8.85 7.18
CA ARG A 74 16.24 8.96 5.95
C ARG A 74 15.41 9.26 4.73
N LEU A 75 14.30 8.54 4.56
CA LEU A 75 13.37 8.75 3.45
C LEU A 75 12.16 9.50 3.97
N ASP A 76 11.86 10.64 3.36
CA ASP A 76 10.71 11.48 3.71
C ASP A 76 9.82 11.55 2.47
N LEU A 77 8.62 10.97 2.55
CA LEU A 77 7.63 10.96 1.49
C LEU A 77 6.51 11.92 1.87
N LEU A 78 6.19 12.87 1.00
CA LEU A 78 4.99 13.69 1.08
C LEU A 78 4.10 13.34 -0.11
N ALA A 79 2.85 13.00 0.14
CA ALA A 79 1.85 12.70 -0.88
C ALA A 79 0.66 13.63 -0.71
N VAL A 80 0.23 14.25 -1.80
CA VAL A 80 -0.91 15.18 -1.81
C VAL A 80 -1.91 14.71 -2.85
N ARG A 81 -3.13 14.42 -2.39
CA ARG A 81 -4.26 14.01 -3.23
C ARG A 81 -4.97 15.22 -3.81
N ASP A 82 -5.24 15.18 -5.10
CA ASP A 82 -6.04 16.19 -5.80
C ASP A 82 -7.56 15.96 -5.63
N ALA A 83 -8.36 16.87 -6.19
CA ALA A 83 -9.82 16.83 -6.09
C ALA A 83 -10.43 15.71 -6.96
N GLU A 84 -9.78 15.39 -8.07
CA GLU A 84 -10.14 14.39 -9.08
C GLU A 84 -9.83 12.96 -8.62
N GLY A 85 -9.03 12.81 -7.56
CA GLY A 85 -8.68 11.55 -6.92
C GLY A 85 -7.30 11.00 -7.28
N GLY A 86 -6.55 11.67 -8.16
CA GLY A 86 -5.12 11.47 -8.36
C GLY A 86 -4.32 12.00 -7.18
N TYR A 87 -2.99 11.87 -7.26
CA TYR A 87 -2.11 12.40 -6.23
C TYR A 87 -0.69 12.63 -6.78
N THR A 88 0.05 13.53 -6.15
CA THR A 88 1.50 13.72 -6.36
C THR A 88 2.30 13.17 -5.20
N GLN A 89 3.57 12.85 -5.43
CA GLN A 89 4.52 12.42 -4.42
C GLN A 89 5.84 13.18 -4.55
N ASP A 90 6.31 13.66 -3.41
CA ASP A 90 7.66 14.15 -3.21
C ASP A 90 8.41 13.17 -2.31
N LEU A 91 9.47 12.56 -2.83
CA LEU A 91 10.37 11.69 -2.08
C LEU A 91 11.70 12.41 -1.86
N VAL A 92 11.99 12.72 -0.61
CA VAL A 92 13.30 13.20 -0.19
C VAL A 92 14.13 12.03 0.33
N ASP A 93 15.27 11.78 -0.33
CA ASP A 93 16.36 10.96 0.20
C ASP A 93 17.39 11.88 0.85
N ARG A 94 17.37 11.91 2.19
CA ARG A 94 18.24 12.78 3.00
C ARG A 94 19.71 12.40 2.91
N GLN A 95 20.03 11.14 2.60
CA GLN A 95 21.42 10.72 2.47
C GLN A 95 22.03 11.15 1.15
N ARG A 96 21.21 11.15 0.10
CA ARG A 96 21.63 11.58 -1.24
C ARG A 96 21.40 13.06 -1.48
N ALA A 97 20.84 13.78 -0.51
CA ALA A 97 20.39 15.17 -0.65
C ALA A 97 19.55 15.36 -1.92
N LEU A 98 18.61 14.46 -2.15
CA LEU A 98 17.83 14.36 -3.37
C LEU A 98 16.34 14.51 -3.07
N LEU A 99 15.64 15.30 -3.87
CA LEU A 99 14.18 15.37 -3.96
C LEU A 99 13.75 14.81 -5.32
N VAL A 100 12.87 13.82 -5.31
CA VAL A 100 12.22 13.29 -6.51
C VAL A 100 10.75 13.66 -6.46
N HIS A 101 10.28 14.41 -7.45
CA HIS A 101 8.86 14.67 -7.69
C HIS A 101 8.31 13.67 -8.69
N VAL A 102 7.13 13.10 -8.42
CA VAL A 102 6.44 12.20 -9.35
C VAL A 102 4.93 12.23 -9.15
N SER A 103 4.16 12.32 -10.24
CA SER A 103 2.70 12.17 -10.21
C SER A 103 2.27 10.71 -10.24
N SER A 104 1.07 10.42 -9.74
CA SER A 104 0.47 9.09 -9.84
C SER A 104 0.38 8.59 -11.29
N HIS A 105 0.23 9.49 -12.27
CA HIS A 105 0.21 9.15 -13.68
C HIS A 105 1.53 8.51 -14.15
N ASN A 106 2.67 9.10 -13.79
CA ASN A 106 3.97 8.55 -14.22
C ASN A 106 4.46 7.40 -13.34
N LEU A 107 4.05 7.31 -12.06
CA LEU A 107 4.24 6.10 -11.25
C LEU A 107 3.68 4.84 -11.93
N HIS A 108 2.50 4.96 -12.55
CA HIS A 108 1.90 3.87 -13.33
C HIS A 108 2.75 3.46 -14.54
N ARG A 109 3.42 4.41 -15.19
CA ARG A 109 4.25 4.15 -16.39
C ARG A 109 5.54 3.40 -16.06
N ILE A 110 6.09 3.60 -14.86
CA ILE A 110 7.27 2.86 -14.37
C ILE A 110 6.90 1.59 -13.58
N GLY A 111 5.65 1.15 -13.65
CA GLY A 111 5.19 -0.10 -13.04
C GLY A 111 4.97 -0.04 -11.52
N VAL A 112 4.90 1.15 -10.92
CA VAL A 112 4.61 1.34 -9.49
C VAL A 112 3.12 1.60 -9.30
N PHE A 113 2.37 0.57 -8.89
CA PHE A 113 0.90 0.60 -8.80
C PHE A 113 0.38 0.85 -7.39
N ARG A 114 0.90 1.84 -6.67
CA ARG A 114 0.28 2.26 -5.41
C ARG A 114 -0.81 3.28 -5.70
N ASN A 115 -2.03 3.05 -5.22
CA ASN A 115 -3.06 4.08 -5.22
C ASN A 115 -3.04 4.83 -3.88
N TRP A 116 -3.75 5.97 -3.81
CA TRP A 116 -3.89 6.75 -2.58
C TRP A 116 -4.33 5.89 -1.38
N ALA A 117 -5.33 5.03 -1.57
CA ALA A 117 -5.84 4.18 -0.50
C ALA A 117 -4.76 3.28 0.08
N SER A 118 -3.89 2.73 -0.75
CA SER A 118 -2.80 1.84 -0.30
C SER A 118 -1.71 2.60 0.46
N LEU A 119 -1.42 3.84 0.05
CA LEU A 119 -0.48 4.71 0.76
C LEU A 119 -1.03 5.11 2.13
N ALA A 120 -2.29 5.56 2.16
CA ALA A 120 -2.97 6.07 3.33
C ALA A 120 -3.30 5.00 4.38
N SER A 121 -3.44 3.74 3.98
CA SER A 121 -3.83 2.64 4.88
C SER A 121 -2.71 1.67 5.24
N GLY A 122 -1.60 1.69 4.51
CA GLY A 122 -0.47 0.77 4.69
C GLY A 122 -0.65 -0.61 4.05
N ILE A 123 -1.78 -0.88 3.38
CA ILE A 123 -2.07 -2.16 2.73
C ILE A 123 -2.57 -1.97 1.29
N ALA A 124 -2.20 -2.87 0.40
CA ALA A 124 -2.65 -2.87 -1.00
C ALA A 124 -3.40 -4.18 -1.31
N PRO A 125 -4.41 -4.16 -2.20
CA PRO A 125 -5.02 -5.38 -2.68
C PRO A 125 -3.96 -6.24 -3.40
N PRO A 126 -4.00 -7.57 -3.24
CA PRO A 126 -3.19 -8.46 -4.07
C PRO A 126 -3.52 -8.29 -5.55
N THR A 127 -2.54 -8.57 -6.40
CA THR A 127 -2.78 -8.68 -7.85
C THR A 127 -3.55 -9.95 -8.16
N GLY A 128 -4.53 -9.87 -9.08
CA GLY A 128 -5.33 -11.00 -9.51
C GLY A 128 -6.40 -11.41 -8.51
N ASP A 129 -6.83 -12.68 -8.58
CA ASP A 129 -7.91 -13.20 -7.75
C ASP A 129 -7.46 -13.38 -6.29
N TYR A 130 -8.32 -13.00 -5.35
CA TYR A 130 -8.09 -13.22 -3.93
C TYR A 130 -9.40 -13.33 -3.14
N ARG A 131 -9.31 -13.93 -1.95
CA ARG A 131 -10.41 -14.03 -0.98
C ARG A 131 -10.08 -13.26 0.28
N ILE A 132 -11.12 -12.68 0.90
CA ILE A 132 -11.03 -12.00 2.19
C ILE A 132 -12.00 -12.65 3.17
N GLU A 133 -11.48 -13.15 4.29
CA GLU A 133 -12.25 -13.90 5.27
C GLU A 133 -12.02 -13.33 6.68
N PRO A 134 -13.04 -13.29 7.55
CA PRO A 134 -12.84 -12.90 8.95
C PRO A 134 -11.98 -13.94 9.67
N VAL A 135 -11.11 -13.48 10.56
CA VAL A 135 -10.32 -14.37 11.43
C VAL A 135 -10.81 -14.21 12.86
N GLN A 136 -11.18 -15.34 13.50
CA GLN A 136 -11.51 -15.37 14.91
C GLN A 136 -10.23 -15.23 15.73
N ARG A 137 -9.93 -14.00 16.14
CA ARG A 137 -8.76 -13.64 16.94
C ARG A 137 -9.08 -12.43 17.80
N ALA A 138 -8.47 -12.38 18.99
CA ALA A 138 -8.57 -11.21 19.85
C ALA A 138 -8.11 -9.94 19.09
N PRO A 139 -8.90 -8.85 19.12
CA PRO A 139 -8.51 -7.56 18.59
C PRO A 139 -7.17 -7.09 19.16
N LEU A 140 -6.27 -6.61 18.31
CA LEU A 140 -5.15 -5.80 18.78
C LEU A 140 -5.71 -4.46 19.27
N GLN A 141 -5.10 -3.91 20.32
CA GLN A 141 -5.38 -2.57 20.81
C GLN A 141 -4.09 -1.74 20.81
N VAL A 142 -4.14 -0.56 20.22
CA VAL A 142 -3.02 0.40 20.18
C VAL A 142 -3.61 1.77 20.54
N ASP A 143 -3.16 2.38 21.64
CA ASP A 143 -3.63 3.69 22.11
C ASP A 143 -5.17 3.84 22.10
N GLY A 144 -5.87 2.82 22.60
CA GLY A 144 -7.34 2.77 22.65
C GLY A 144 -8.03 2.45 21.31
N GLN A 145 -7.28 2.34 20.22
CA GLN A 145 -7.78 1.97 18.90
C GLN A 145 -7.80 0.44 18.75
N ARG A 146 -8.90 -0.09 18.22
CA ARG A 146 -9.10 -1.54 18.05
C ARG A 146 -9.17 -1.91 16.58
N CYS A 147 -8.81 -3.14 16.26
CA CYS A 147 -8.95 -3.69 14.92
C CYS A 147 -9.79 -4.96 14.86
N THR A 148 -10.21 -5.30 13.64
CA THR A 148 -10.71 -6.64 13.30
C THR A 148 -9.69 -7.35 12.42
N TRP A 149 -9.43 -8.63 12.71
CA TRP A 149 -8.53 -9.45 11.93
C TRP A 149 -9.23 -10.02 10.69
N TRP A 150 -8.57 -9.87 9.55
CA TRP A 150 -8.98 -10.42 8.25
C TRP A 150 -7.85 -11.25 7.67
N ARG A 151 -8.18 -12.37 7.04
CA ARG A 151 -7.27 -13.14 6.20
C ARG A 151 -7.45 -12.66 4.77
N VAL A 152 -6.34 -12.30 4.12
CA VAL A 152 -6.30 -11.97 2.69
C VAL A 152 -5.49 -13.06 2.00
N ALA A 153 -6.16 -13.86 1.17
CA ALA A 153 -5.59 -15.02 0.51
C ALA A 153 -5.64 -14.86 -1.01
N PRO A 154 -4.52 -14.49 -1.68
CA PRO A 154 -4.45 -14.51 -3.13
C PRO A 154 -4.55 -15.95 -3.66
N ALA A 155 -5.04 -16.10 -4.89
CA ALA A 155 -5.11 -17.39 -5.58
C ALA A 155 -3.70 -18.00 -5.77
N HIS A 156 -2.71 -17.13 -5.98
CA HIS A 156 -1.29 -17.49 -6.05
C HIS A 156 -0.49 -16.64 -5.06
N GLY A 157 0.23 -17.29 -4.16
CA GLY A 157 1.05 -16.65 -3.14
C GLY A 157 0.60 -16.93 -1.71
N ALA A 158 1.32 -16.34 -0.76
CA ALA A 158 1.06 -16.54 0.66
C ALA A 158 -0.14 -15.71 1.13
N ALA A 159 -1.00 -16.33 1.94
CA ALA A 159 -2.06 -15.61 2.64
C ALA A 159 -1.49 -14.84 3.82
N GLN A 160 -1.94 -13.60 3.99
CA GLN A 160 -1.57 -12.73 5.11
C GLN A 160 -2.78 -12.46 6.02
N GLN A 161 -2.49 -12.07 7.26
CA GLN A 161 -3.51 -11.55 8.17
C GLN A 161 -3.34 -10.05 8.38
N VAL A 162 -4.42 -9.31 8.23
CA VAL A 162 -4.47 -7.85 8.40
C VAL A 162 -5.37 -7.52 9.59
N CYS A 163 -4.83 -6.79 10.55
CA CYS A 163 -5.56 -6.21 11.66
C CYS A 163 -6.00 -4.80 11.25
N TRP A 164 -7.26 -4.66 10.85
CA TRP A 164 -7.81 -3.43 10.28
C TRP A 164 -8.59 -2.61 11.30
N SER A 165 -8.20 -1.35 11.50
CA SER A 165 -9.03 -0.39 12.25
C SER A 165 -9.94 0.37 11.29
N ARG A 166 -11.24 0.11 11.36
CA ARG A 166 -12.24 0.83 10.56
C ARG A 166 -12.36 2.30 11.00
N ALA A 167 -12.21 2.58 12.30
CA ALA A 167 -12.28 3.94 12.82
C ALA A 167 -11.18 4.84 12.28
N LEU A 168 -10.00 4.25 12.02
CA LEU A 168 -8.85 4.96 11.50
C LEU A 168 -8.67 4.82 9.99
N GLY A 169 -9.30 3.85 9.34
CA GLY A 169 -9.05 3.53 7.93
C GLY A 169 -7.58 3.16 7.67
N LEU A 170 -6.97 2.36 8.55
CA LEU A 170 -5.60 1.86 8.40
C LEU A 170 -5.39 0.49 9.05
N ALA A 171 -4.35 -0.21 8.61
CA ALA A 171 -3.89 -1.44 9.25
C ALA A 171 -3.10 -1.09 10.54
N LEU A 172 -3.45 -1.73 11.66
CA LEU A 172 -2.65 -1.68 12.89
C LEU A 172 -1.58 -2.77 12.92
N ALA A 173 -1.77 -3.86 12.19
CA ALA A 173 -0.74 -4.88 11.99
C ALA A 173 -0.98 -5.69 10.71
N VAL A 174 0.11 -6.20 10.12
CA VAL A 174 0.11 -7.16 9.02
C VAL A 174 1.01 -8.33 9.38
N GLN A 175 0.51 -9.55 9.25
CA GLN A 175 1.27 -10.78 9.49
C GLN A 175 1.38 -11.59 8.20
N PRO A 176 2.61 -11.95 7.78
CA PRO A 176 2.85 -12.59 6.48
C PRO A 176 2.34 -14.03 6.43
N GLN A 177 2.20 -14.69 7.59
CA GLN A 177 1.64 -16.03 7.70
C GLN A 177 0.83 -16.16 9.00
N PRO A 178 -0.25 -16.98 9.01
CA PRO A 178 -0.96 -17.34 10.23
C PRO A 178 0.00 -17.97 11.25
N GLY A 179 0.07 -17.41 12.45
CA GLY A 179 0.92 -17.91 13.53
C GLY A 179 2.39 -17.46 13.47
N SER A 180 2.78 -16.62 12.50
CA SER A 180 4.10 -15.97 12.54
C SER A 180 4.24 -15.14 13.81
N ALA A 181 5.33 -15.37 14.56
CA ALA A 181 5.67 -14.58 15.73
C ALA A 181 6.12 -13.15 15.34
N VAL A 182 6.64 -12.98 14.12
CA VAL A 182 7.13 -11.69 13.62
C VAL A 182 6.11 -11.11 12.62
N PRO A 183 5.40 -10.04 12.98
CA PRO A 183 4.59 -9.30 12.03
C PRO A 183 5.46 -8.58 11.00
N ALA A 184 4.96 -8.50 9.76
CA ALA A 184 5.62 -7.75 8.69
C ALA A 184 5.47 -6.24 8.91
N TYR A 185 4.39 -5.80 9.56
CA TYR A 185 4.14 -4.39 9.90
C TYR A 185 3.34 -4.30 11.20
N VAL A 186 3.65 -3.35 12.07
CA VAL A 186 2.90 -3.06 13.31
C VAL A 186 2.92 -1.57 13.58
N VAL A 187 1.76 -1.04 13.97
CA VAL A 187 1.63 0.30 14.57
C VAL A 187 1.94 0.18 16.06
N ASP A 188 2.96 0.90 16.49
CA ASP A 188 3.39 0.97 17.90
C ASP A 188 2.57 2.03 18.66
N HIS A 189 2.35 3.17 18.02
CA HIS A 189 1.60 4.29 18.56
C HIS A 189 0.69 4.93 17.52
N VAL A 190 -0.47 5.41 17.96
CA VAL A 190 -1.40 6.20 17.17
C VAL A 190 -2.00 7.32 18.00
N HIS A 191 -1.91 8.53 17.46
CA HIS A 191 -2.61 9.69 17.97
C HIS A 191 -3.67 10.12 16.96
N VAL A 192 -4.91 10.24 17.44
CA VAL A 192 -6.05 10.75 16.66
C VAL A 192 -6.28 12.20 17.09
N GLY A 193 -6.15 13.13 16.17
CA GLY A 193 -6.23 14.55 16.51
C GLY A 193 -5.71 15.45 15.41
N ALA A 194 -5.63 16.75 15.71
CA ALA A 194 -5.15 17.74 14.76
C ALA A 194 -3.70 17.44 14.34
N VAL A 195 -3.48 17.38 13.04
CA VAL A 195 -2.15 17.35 12.42
C VAL A 195 -1.87 18.76 11.92
N SER A 196 -0.77 19.35 12.36
CA SER A 196 -0.40 20.71 12.02
C SER A 196 0.19 20.81 10.61
N ALA A 197 0.21 22.02 10.04
CA ALA A 197 0.90 22.27 8.78
C ALA A 197 2.41 21.98 8.89
N SER A 198 3.02 22.20 10.07
CA SER A 198 4.44 21.86 10.31
C SER A 198 4.71 20.37 10.32
N ASP A 199 3.76 19.54 10.79
CA ASP A 199 3.89 18.08 10.72
C ASP A 199 3.92 17.58 9.28
N LEU A 200 3.19 18.26 8.39
CA LEU A 200 3.11 17.97 6.97
C LEU A 200 4.14 18.73 6.11
N HIS A 201 4.97 19.57 6.73
CA HIS A 201 6.01 20.30 6.03
C HIS A 201 7.21 19.40 5.74
N GLN A 202 7.55 19.23 4.47
CA GLN A 202 8.76 18.55 4.04
C GLN A 202 9.87 19.57 3.73
N PRO A 203 11.02 19.54 4.42
CA PRO A 203 12.13 20.45 4.11
C PRO A 203 12.78 20.09 2.78
N THR A 204 12.88 21.06 1.87
CA THR A 204 13.45 20.86 0.52
C THR A 204 14.70 21.70 0.23
N ALA A 205 15.09 22.58 1.15
CA ALA A 205 16.25 23.45 0.96
C ALA A 205 17.56 22.66 0.82
N GLY A 206 18.37 23.02 -0.18
CA GLY A 206 19.68 22.40 -0.42
C GLY A 206 19.63 21.01 -1.07
N LEU A 207 18.47 20.55 -1.54
CA LEU A 207 18.32 19.29 -2.23
C LEU A 207 18.49 19.46 -3.75
N MET A 208 19.11 18.48 -4.39
CA MET A 208 19.04 18.31 -5.83
C MET A 208 17.62 17.85 -6.21
N VAL A 209 16.99 18.53 -7.16
CA VAL A 209 15.61 18.23 -7.57
C VAL A 209 15.62 17.46 -8.87
N VAL A 210 14.92 16.32 -8.88
CA VAL A 210 14.63 15.52 -10.07
C VAL A 210 13.12 15.50 -10.23
N ASN A 211 12.63 16.02 -11.36
CA ASN A 211 11.23 15.89 -11.71
C ASN A 211 11.06 14.68 -12.64
N ALA A 212 10.63 13.55 -12.06
CA ALA A 212 10.42 12.34 -12.85
C ALA A 212 9.30 12.50 -13.88
N ASP A 213 8.40 13.48 -13.68
CA ASP A 213 7.34 13.74 -14.65
C ASP A 213 7.87 14.34 -15.95
N ASP A 214 8.88 15.20 -15.86
CA ASP A 214 9.51 15.83 -17.03
C ASP A 214 10.33 14.79 -17.81
N GLU A 215 11.09 13.95 -17.12
CA GLU A 215 11.94 12.90 -17.70
C GLU A 215 11.13 11.78 -18.39
N LEU A 216 9.89 11.59 -17.97
CA LEU A 216 9.02 10.55 -18.50
C LEU A 216 8.00 11.09 -19.50
N GLY A 217 7.89 12.39 -19.72
CA GLY A 217 6.93 12.98 -20.67
C GLY A 217 7.03 12.36 -22.07
N PRO A 218 5.91 12.24 -22.82
CA PRO A 218 6.00 11.90 -24.23
C PRO A 218 6.72 13.06 -24.95
N GLU A 219 7.81 12.76 -25.66
CA GLU A 219 8.33 13.65 -26.71
C GLU A 219 7.29 13.82 -27.83
#